data_AF-A0A0G1KI78-F1
#
_entry.id   AF-A0A0G1KI78-F1
#
_cell.length_a   1.000
_cell.length_b   1.000
_cell.length_c   1.000
_cell.angle_alpha   90.00
_cell.angle_beta   90.00
_cell.angle_gamma   90.00
#
_symmetry.space_group_name_H-M   'P 1'
#
loop_
_entity.id
_entity.type
_entity.pdbx_description
1 polymer ?
#
loop_
_entity_poly.entity_id
_entity_poly.type
_entity_poly.pdbx_seq_one_letter_code
_entity_poly.pdbx_strand_id
1 'polypeptide(L)'
;MPKKPKFDPFKNLVLDEYEQELEDSIPDDIVLTPPSPARLAILKKAAENTLRDLELQKKSKNINLRVTEATFRNLKSKATRLGLPYQTLASSILHQYSSK
;
A
#
# COMPACT_ATOMS: atom_id res chain seq x y z
N MET A 1 -30.19 8.76 -25.49
CA MET A 1 -28.90 9.44 -25.33
C MET A 1 -27.79 8.50 -25.79
N PRO A 2 -26.93 8.88 -26.76
CA PRO A 2 -25.83 8.00 -27.17
C PRO A 2 -24.83 7.87 -26.02
N LYS A 3 -24.42 6.63 -25.71
CA LYS A 3 -23.46 6.33 -24.63
C LYS A 3 -22.13 7.02 -24.96
N LYS A 4 -21.58 7.79 -24.01
CA LYS A 4 -20.24 8.39 -24.14
C LYS A 4 -19.22 7.28 -24.49
N PRO A 5 -18.27 7.53 -25.42
CA PRO A 5 -17.24 6.55 -25.73
C PRO A 5 -16.44 6.25 -24.46
N LYS A 6 -16.20 4.96 -24.18
CA LYS A 6 -15.35 4.55 -23.07
C LYS A 6 -13.94 5.05 -23.36
N PHE A 7 -13.38 5.85 -22.46
CA PHE A 7 -11.96 6.19 -22.48
C PHE A 7 -11.19 4.88 -22.30
N ASP A 8 -10.39 4.52 -23.30
CA ASP A 8 -9.49 3.39 -23.26
C ASP A 8 -8.07 3.93 -23.04
N PRO A 9 -7.49 3.77 -21.84
CA PRO A 9 -6.17 4.30 -21.53
C PRO A 9 -5.03 3.64 -22.32
N PHE A 10 -5.29 2.55 -23.03
CA PHE A 10 -4.28 1.76 -23.75
C PHE A 10 -4.32 1.93 -25.27
N LYS A 11 -5.16 2.84 -25.78
CA LYS A 11 -5.27 3.06 -27.22
C LYS A 11 -3.99 3.69 -27.76
N ASN A 12 -3.31 2.98 -28.68
CA ASN A 12 -2.00 3.32 -29.26
C ASN A 12 -0.85 3.30 -28.23
N LEU A 13 -0.91 2.42 -27.23
CA LEU A 13 0.22 2.17 -26.36
C LEU A 13 1.39 1.63 -27.19
N VAL A 14 2.54 2.30 -27.10
CA VAL A 14 3.81 1.82 -27.66
C VAL A 14 4.52 1.11 -26.53
N LEU A 15 4.66 -0.21 -26.65
CA LEU A 15 5.37 -1.03 -25.68
C LEU A 15 6.88 -0.85 -25.84
N ASP A 16 7.60 -0.81 -24.72
CA ASP A 16 9.06 -0.89 -24.76
C ASP A 16 9.54 -2.34 -25.04
N GLU A 17 10.84 -2.53 -25.28
CA GLU A 17 11.40 -3.84 -25.61
C GLU A 17 11.11 -4.90 -24.53
N TYR A 18 11.14 -4.51 -23.25
CA TYR A 18 10.90 -5.41 -22.14
C TYR A 18 9.40 -5.77 -22.02
N GLU A 19 8.52 -4.79 -22.20
CA GLU A 19 7.07 -4.99 -22.20
C GLU A 19 6.63 -5.88 -23.38
N GLN A 20 7.25 -5.73 -24.56
CA GLN A 20 6.97 -6.56 -25.72
C GLN A 20 7.43 -8.00 -25.51
N GLU A 21 8.63 -8.23 -24.96
CA GLU A 21 9.11 -9.56 -24.61
C GLU A 21 8.18 -10.28 -23.62
N LEU A 22 7.62 -9.54 -22.66
CA LEU A 22 6.62 -10.08 -21.73
C LEU A 22 5.33 -10.50 -22.44
N GLU A 23 4.83 -9.67 -23.35
CA GLU A 23 3.62 -9.98 -24.13
C GLU A 23 3.84 -11.22 -25.01
N ASP A 24 4.96 -11.27 -25.73
CA ASP A 24 5.32 -12.38 -26.62
C ASP A 24 5.55 -13.71 -25.86
N SER A 25 5.91 -13.64 -24.57
CA SER A 25 6.09 -14.82 -23.70
C SER A 25 4.78 -15.48 -23.27
N ILE A 26 3.65 -14.80 -23.41
CA ILE A 26 2.33 -15.32 -23.05
C ILE A 26 1.85 -16.23 -24.18
N PRO A 27 1.64 -17.53 -23.95
CA PRO A 27 1.16 -18.41 -25.00
C PRO A 27 -0.31 -18.09 -25.38
N ASP A 28 -0.59 -18.12 -26.68
CA ASP A 28 -1.89 -17.77 -27.30
C ASP A 28 -3.07 -18.64 -26.81
N ASP A 29 -2.79 -19.78 -26.18
CA ASP A 29 -3.78 -20.73 -25.69
C ASP A 29 -4.30 -20.43 -24.27
N ILE A 30 -3.81 -19.35 -23.63
CA ILE A 30 -4.29 -18.92 -22.33
C ILE A 30 -5.69 -18.30 -22.45
N VAL A 31 -6.70 -19.08 -22.10
CA VAL A 31 -8.07 -18.57 -21.95
C VAL A 31 -8.21 -17.89 -20.59
N LEU A 32 -8.18 -16.57 -20.57
CA LEU A 32 -8.51 -15.77 -19.38
C LEU A 32 -10.01 -15.86 -19.07
N THR A 33 -10.40 -16.82 -18.24
CA THR A 33 -11.77 -16.88 -17.74
C THR A 33 -12.03 -15.77 -16.72
N PRO A 34 -13.03 -14.90 -16.93
CA PRO A 34 -13.38 -13.89 -15.94
C PRO A 34 -13.86 -14.58 -14.65
N PRO A 35 -13.50 -14.05 -13.47
CA PRO A 35 -13.91 -14.63 -12.21
C PRO A 35 -15.43 -14.66 -12.10
N SER A 36 -15.97 -15.70 -11.47
CA SER A 36 -17.41 -15.79 -11.17
C SER A 36 -17.89 -14.55 -10.41
N PRO A 37 -19.17 -14.15 -10.53
CA PRO A 37 -19.69 -12.95 -9.84
C PRO A 37 -19.43 -12.97 -8.33
N ALA A 38 -19.50 -14.14 -7.70
CA ALA A 38 -19.17 -14.33 -6.29
C ALA A 38 -17.69 -14.09 -6.00
N ARG A 39 -16.79 -14.62 -6.85
CA ARG A 39 -15.35 -14.40 -6.71
C ARG A 39 -14.98 -12.94 -6.94
N LEU A 40 -15.61 -12.28 -7.91
CA LEU A 40 -15.40 -10.86 -8.18
C LEU A 40 -15.82 -9.99 -6.98
N ALA A 41 -16.93 -10.32 -6.30
CA ALA A 41 -17.34 -9.61 -5.09
C ALA A 41 -16.32 -9.74 -3.95
N ILE A 42 -15.76 -10.94 -3.75
CA ILE A 42 -14.70 -11.19 -2.75
C ILE A 42 -13.45 -10.36 -3.10
N LEU A 43 -13.02 -10.39 -4.36
CA LEU A 43 -11.84 -9.66 -4.82
C LEU A 43 -12.01 -8.14 -4.66
N LYS A 44 -13.18 -7.60 -5.02
CA LYS A 44 -13.51 -6.18 -4.83
C LYS A 44 -13.44 -5.79 -3.35
N LYS A 45 -14.07 -6.58 -2.47
CA LYS A 45 -14.04 -6.34 -1.03
C LYS A 45 -12.62 -6.38 -0.46
N ALA A 46 -11.78 -7.32 -0.92
CA ALA A 46 -10.39 -7.39 -0.51
C ALA A 46 -9.57 -6.17 -0.97
N ALA A 47 -9.80 -5.71 -2.21
CA ALA A 47 -9.17 -4.51 -2.73
C ALA A 47 -9.60 -3.25 -1.95
N GLU A 48 -10.90 -3.09 -1.68
CA GLU A 48 -11.44 -1.99 -0.88
C GLU A 48 -10.83 -1.94 0.53
N ASN A 49 -10.72 -3.09 1.19
CA ASN A 49 -10.08 -3.17 2.51
C ASN A 49 -8.61 -2.75 2.44
N THR A 50 -7.86 -3.25 1.45
CA THR A 50 -6.44 -2.92 1.29
C THR A 50 -6.26 -1.43 1.01
N LEU A 51 -7.08 -0.84 0.13
CA LEU A 51 -7.02 0.59 -0.17
C LEU A 51 -7.38 1.43 1.06
N ARG A 52 -8.38 1.01 1.83
CA ARG A 52 -8.76 1.67 3.09
C ARG A 52 -7.65 1.58 4.13
N ASP A 53 -7.01 0.43 4.27
CA ASP A 53 -5.90 0.24 5.21
C ASP A 53 -4.69 1.08 4.81
N LEU A 54 -4.35 1.13 3.51
CA LEU A 54 -3.33 2.03 2.97
C LEU A 54 -3.67 3.50 3.20
N GLU A 55 -4.93 3.89 3.03
CA GLU A 55 -5.39 5.25 3.28
C GLU A 55 -5.27 5.62 4.77
N LEU A 56 -5.64 4.70 5.67
CA LEU A 56 -5.52 4.88 7.11
C LEU A 56 -4.05 4.96 7.55
N GLN A 57 -3.17 4.13 6.98
CA GLN A 57 -1.73 4.15 7.28
C GLN A 57 -1.04 5.43 6.79
N LYS A 58 -1.49 5.99 5.65
CA LYS A 58 -0.96 7.25 5.11
C LYS A 58 -1.40 8.49 5.90
N LYS A 59 -2.51 8.41 6.64
CA LYS A 59 -3.01 9.53 7.45
C LYS A 59 -2.26 9.62 8.79
N SER A 60 -1.30 10.53 8.88
CA SER A 60 -0.64 10.86 10.15
C SER A 60 -1.60 11.61 11.08
N LYS A 61 -1.76 11.14 12.32
CA LYS A 61 -2.45 11.87 13.39
C LYS A 61 -1.48 12.25 14.49
N ASN A 62 -1.59 13.48 14.99
CA ASN A 62 -0.79 13.96 16.13
C ASN A 62 -1.35 13.37 17.43
N ILE A 63 -0.47 12.83 18.27
CA ILE A 63 -0.79 12.33 19.61
C ILE A 63 0.07 13.08 20.65
N ASN A 64 -0.54 13.49 21.76
CA ASN A 64 0.19 14.06 22.89
C ASN A 64 0.42 12.97 23.94
N LEU A 65 1.68 12.70 24.29
CA LEU A 65 2.06 11.71 25.29
C LEU A 65 2.84 12.36 26.43
N ARG A 66 2.37 12.16 27.68
CA ARG A 66 3.12 12.58 28.87
C ARG A 66 4.02 11.43 29.31
N VAL A 67 5.32 11.69 29.42
CA VAL A 67 6.33 10.75 29.91
C VAL A 67 7.16 11.40 31.02
N THR A 68 7.82 10.60 31.85
CA THR A 68 8.79 11.12 32.80
C THR A 68 10.05 11.59 32.08
N GLU A 69 10.78 12.53 32.69
CA GLU A 69 12.04 13.05 32.14
C GLU A 69 13.08 11.94 31.96
N ALA A 70 13.14 10.99 32.89
CA ALA A 70 14.03 9.83 32.80
C ALA A 70 13.74 8.99 31.54
N THR A 71 12.46 8.69 31.27
CA THR A 71 12.06 7.93 30.07
C THR A 71 12.41 8.68 28.79
N PHE A 72 12.16 10.00 28.76
CA PHE A 72 12.50 10.83 27.60
C PHE A 72 14.00 10.81 27.27
N ARG A 73 14.86 10.94 28.29
CA ARG A 73 16.31 10.86 28.13
C ARG A 73 16.79 9.50 27.67
N ASN A 74 16.24 8.43 28.25
CA ASN A 74 16.57 7.06 27.87
C ASN A 74 16.17 6.76 26.42
N LEU A 75 15.00 7.23 25.99
CA LEU A 75 14.53 7.09 24.62
C LEU A 75 15.46 7.81 23.64
N LYS A 76 15.86 9.06 23.93
CA LYS A 76 16.82 9.81 23.11
C LYS A 76 18.18 9.13 23.02
N SER A 77 18.70 8.65 24.14
CA SER A 77 19.97 7.93 24.18
C SER A 77 19.92 6.65 23.32
N LYS A 78 18.84 5.88 23.44
CA LYS A 78 18.64 4.66 22.65
C LYS A 78 18.48 4.96 21.16
N ALA A 79 17.72 6.00 20.81
CA ALA A 79 17.54 6.41 19.42
C ALA A 79 18.86 6.87 18.79
N THR A 80 19.67 7.63 19.53
CA THR A 80 21.01 8.07 19.10
C THR A 80 21.92 6.89 18.81
N ARG A 81 21.92 5.87 19.69
CA ARG A 81 22.70 4.63 19.48
C ARG A 81 22.27 3.87 18.23
N LEU A 82 20.98 3.92 17.88
CA LEU A 82 20.43 3.32 16.67
C LEU A 82 20.57 4.20 15.42
N GLY A 83 21.08 5.43 15.55
CA GLY A 83 21.18 6.38 14.44
C GLY A 83 19.81 6.89 13.95
N LEU A 84 18.80 6.92 14.81
CA LEU A 84 17.42 7.29 14.46
C LEU A 84 16.94 8.49 15.29
N PRO A 85 16.01 9.32 14.78
CA PRO A 85 15.29 10.29 15.60
C PRO A 85 14.48 9.61 16.71
N TYR A 86 14.40 10.23 17.89
CA TYR A 86 13.67 9.65 19.02
C TYR A 86 12.17 9.51 18.74
N GLN A 87 11.61 10.40 17.91
CA GLN A 87 10.21 10.32 17.47
C GLN A 87 9.98 9.09 16.59
N THR A 88 10.94 8.77 15.72
CA THR A 88 10.88 7.58 14.86
C THR A 88 10.92 6.31 15.71
N LEU A 89 11.78 6.27 16.73
CA LEU A 89 11.82 5.15 17.68
C LEU A 89 10.52 5.02 18.49
N ALA A 90 9.96 6.13 18.95
CA ALA A 90 8.65 6.12 19.63
C ALA A 90 7.55 5.61 18.70
N SER A 91 7.52 6.10 17.46
CA SER A 91 6.54 5.70 16.45
C SER A 91 6.69 4.22 16.08
N SER A 92 7.91 3.70 15.97
CA SER A 92 8.14 2.29 15.64
C SER A 92 7.69 1.36 16.77
N ILE A 93 7.93 1.75 18.03
CA ILE A 93 7.43 1.00 19.19
C ILE A 93 5.89 1.00 19.18
N LEU A 94 5.24 2.15 19.02
CA LEU A 94 3.78 2.21 18.95
C LEU A 94 3.23 1.33 17.82
N HIS A 95 3.86 1.37 16.64
CA HIS A 95 3.47 0.54 15.51
C HIS A 95 3.65 -0.96 15.79
N GLN A 96 4.75 -1.36 16.43
CA GLN A 96 5.01 -2.75 16.82
C GLN A 96 3.94 -3.29 17.78
N TYR A 97 3.45 -2.46 18.70
CA TYR A 97 2.42 -2.87 19.68
C TYR A 97 0.98 -2.70 19.16
N SER A 98 0.74 -1.88 18.15
CA SER A 98 -0.60 -1.66 17.58
C SER A 98 -0.93 -2.55 16.38
N SER A 99 0.09 -3.02 15.66
CA SER A 99 -0.09 -3.84 14.46
C SER A 99 -0.38 -5.28 14.87
N LYS A 100 -1.50 -5.82 14.39
CA LYS A 100 -1.85 -7.25 14.49
C LYS A 100 -1.24 -8.02 13.32
#